data_AF-A0A7R9X016-F1
#
_entry.id   AF-A0A7R9X016-F1
#
_cell.length_a   1.000
_cell.length_b   1.000
_cell.length_c   1.000
_cell.angle_alpha   90.00
_cell.angle_beta   90.00
_cell.angle_gamma   90.00
#
_symmetry.space_group_name_H-M   'P 1'
#
loop_
_entity.id
_entity.type
_entity.pdbx_description
1 polymer ?
#
loop_
_entity_poly.entity_id
_entity_poly.type
_entity_poly.pdbx_seq_one_letter_code
_entity_poly.pdbx_strand_id
1 'polypeptide(L)'
;AQLVKEKVRIAEIYDNRSVAEQNSVALSWDLFMSDEYRELRECICPTKVELNRFRELMVNAVMATDIVDKELKVLRNGRWDKAFKGHDESADDAVNRKATIVIEHLIQASDVSH
;
A
#
# COMPACT_ATOMS: atom_id res chain seq x y z
N ALA A 1 -12.65 -7.83 14.65
CA ALA A 1 -13.10 -8.75 13.58
C ALA A 1 -12.51 -8.40 12.20
N GLN A 2 -12.53 -7.14 11.77
CA GLN A 2 -12.01 -6.72 10.45
C GLN A 2 -10.47 -6.76 10.36
N LEU A 3 -9.77 -6.23 11.38
CA LEU A 3 -8.31 -6.31 11.53
C LEU A 3 -7.75 -7.74 11.46
N VAL A 4 -8.48 -8.71 12.02
CA VAL A 4 -8.07 -10.14 11.97
C VAL A 4 -8.26 -10.71 10.57
N LYS A 5 -9.36 -10.37 9.87
CA LYS A 5 -9.57 -10.76 8.46
C LYS A 5 -8.54 -10.12 7.52
N GLU A 6 -8.12 -8.89 7.79
CA GLU A 6 -7.09 -8.19 7.02
C GLU A 6 -5.70 -8.78 7.28
N LYS A 7 -5.37 -9.11 8.54
CA LYS A 7 -4.16 -9.86 8.88
C LYS A 7 -4.12 -11.22 8.17
N VAL A 8 -5.25 -11.93 8.05
CA VAL A 8 -5.35 -13.22 7.33
C VAL A 8 -5.13 -13.04 5.83
N ARG A 9 -5.77 -12.06 5.19
CA ARG A 9 -5.61 -11.82 3.74
C ARG A 9 -4.18 -11.38 3.37
N ILE A 10 -3.49 -10.65 4.27
CA ILE A 10 -2.11 -10.20 4.06
C ILE A 10 -1.11 -11.33 4.37
N ALA A 11 -1.34 -12.12 5.43
CA ALA A 11 -0.50 -13.27 5.77
C ALA A 11 -0.53 -14.36 4.69
N GLU A 12 -1.68 -14.57 4.03
CA GLU A 12 -1.81 -15.52 2.91
C GLU A 12 -1.08 -15.07 1.64
N ILE A 13 -0.91 -13.75 1.41
CA ILE A 13 -0.25 -13.23 0.20
C ILE A 13 1.28 -13.24 0.34
N TYR A 14 1.81 -13.06 1.56
CA TYR A 14 3.22 -12.74 1.73
C TYR A 14 4.06 -13.79 2.46
N ASP A 15 3.55 -14.98 2.84
CA ASP A 15 4.31 -16.17 3.25
C ASP A 15 5.66 -15.88 3.98
N ASN A 16 5.60 -15.13 5.08
CA ASN A 16 6.75 -14.74 5.92
C ASN A 16 7.80 -13.81 5.27
N ARG A 17 7.43 -13.05 4.23
CA ARG A 17 8.24 -12.02 3.55
C ARG A 17 7.88 -10.61 4.01
N SER A 18 8.79 -9.66 3.82
CA SER A 18 8.59 -8.25 4.20
C SER A 18 8.21 -8.06 5.69
N VAL A 19 8.82 -8.85 6.58
CA VAL A 19 8.44 -8.90 8.01
C VAL A 19 8.59 -7.52 8.67
N ALA A 20 9.64 -6.77 8.31
CA ALA A 20 9.89 -5.44 8.84
C ALA A 20 8.82 -4.44 8.36
N GLU A 21 8.47 -4.47 7.08
CA GLU A 21 7.46 -3.62 6.45
C GLU A 21 6.06 -3.91 7.00
N GLN A 22 5.72 -5.20 7.17
CA GLN A 22 4.47 -5.61 7.78
C GLN A 22 4.35 -5.15 9.23
N ASN A 23 5.43 -5.24 10.00
CA ASN A 23 5.48 -4.71 11.37
C ASN A 23 5.31 -3.18 11.38
N SER A 24 5.96 -2.47 10.46
CA SER A 24 5.82 -1.01 10.31
C SER A 24 4.39 -0.60 9.98
N VAL A 25 3.70 -1.33 9.10
CA VAL A 25 2.26 -1.12 8.81
C VAL A 25 1.40 -1.32 10.05
N ALA A 26 1.64 -2.40 10.80
CA ALA A 26 0.85 -2.70 11.99
C ALA A 26 1.01 -1.61 13.06
N LEU A 27 2.25 -1.25 13.40
CA LEU A 27 2.54 -0.22 14.39
C LEU A 27 1.99 1.15 13.99
N SER A 28 2.22 1.56 12.74
CA SER A 28 1.75 2.85 12.24
C SER A 28 0.22 2.93 12.21
N TRP A 29 -0.45 1.83 11.84
CA TRP A 29 -1.91 1.81 11.83
C TRP A 29 -2.51 1.84 13.24
N ASP A 30 -1.95 1.07 14.16
CA ASP A 30 -2.41 1.05 15.55
C ASP A 30 -2.24 2.44 16.19
N LEU A 31 -1.11 3.12 15.92
CA LEU A 31 -0.90 4.51 16.33
C LEU A 31 -1.89 5.47 15.66
N PHE A 32 -2.08 5.37 14.35
CA PHE A 32 -3.01 6.24 13.62
C PHE A 32 -4.47 6.07 14.05
N MET A 33 -4.85 4.88 14.54
CA MET A 33 -6.20 4.58 15.03
C MET A 33 -6.44 4.98 16.48
N SER A 34 -5.41 5.41 17.20
CA SER A 34 -5.53 5.93 18.56
C SER A 34 -6.36 7.23 18.63
N ASP A 35 -6.79 7.59 19.83
CA ASP A 35 -7.66 8.76 20.05
C ASP A 35 -6.90 10.07 19.85
N GLU A 36 -5.58 10.06 20.10
CA GLU A 36 -4.67 11.18 19.95
C GLU A 36 -4.64 11.73 18.51
N TYR A 37 -4.87 10.86 17.52
CA TYR A 37 -4.89 11.22 16.10
C TYR A 37 -6.30 11.31 15.52
N ARG A 38 -7.36 11.30 16.34
CA ARG A 38 -8.75 11.34 15.85
C ARG A 38 -9.02 12.52 14.93
N GLU A 39 -8.66 13.74 15.34
CA GLU A 39 -8.92 14.95 14.56
C GLU A 39 -8.16 14.94 13.22
N LEU A 40 -6.90 14.49 13.22
CA LEU A 40 -6.11 14.31 12.00
C LEU A 40 -6.76 13.27 11.08
N ARG A 41 -7.18 12.13 11.63
CA ARG A 41 -7.82 11.04 10.88
C ARG A 41 -9.15 11.48 10.28
N GLU A 42 -9.95 12.25 10.99
CA GLU A 42 -11.21 12.83 10.50
C GLU A 42 -10.97 13.87 9.40
N CYS A 43 -9.87 14.63 9.46
CA CYS A 43 -9.49 15.57 8.42
C CYS A 43 -9.01 14.87 7.13
N ILE A 44 -8.20 13.82 7.25
CA ILE A 44 -7.65 13.09 6.09
C ILE A 44 -8.66 12.10 5.50
N CYS A 45 -9.45 11.45 6.35
CA CYS A 45 -10.36 10.37 6.01
C CYS A 45 -11.75 10.60 6.64
N PRO A 46 -12.52 11.61 6.18
CA PRO A 46 -13.77 11.97 6.82
C PRO A 46 -14.84 10.87 6.72
N THR A 47 -14.74 9.99 5.72
CA THR A 47 -15.63 8.83 5.58
C THR A 47 -14.94 7.50 5.80
N LYS A 48 -15.71 6.48 6.16
CA LYS A 48 -15.23 5.09 6.27
C LYS A 48 -14.66 4.56 4.93
N VAL A 49 -15.20 5.02 3.80
CA VAL A 49 -14.72 4.65 2.47
C VAL A 49 -13.32 5.22 2.24
N GLU A 50 -13.10 6.48 2.59
CA GLU A 50 -11.78 7.11 2.49
C GLU A 50 -10.78 6.50 3.47
N LEU A 51 -11.20 6.15 4.70
CA LEU A 51 -10.33 5.46 5.65
C LEU A 51 -9.86 4.10 5.12
N ASN A 52 -10.76 3.34 4.49
CA ASN A 52 -10.39 2.08 3.85
C ASN A 52 -9.43 2.29 2.68
N ARG A 53 -9.70 3.29 1.82
CA ARG A 53 -8.82 3.65 0.71
C ARG A 53 -7.44 4.09 1.19
N PHE A 54 -7.38 4.89 2.24
CA PHE A 54 -6.13 5.34 2.86
C PHE A 54 -5.33 4.17 3.41
N ARG A 55 -6.00 3.22 4.07
CA ARG A 55 -5.37 1.97 4.53
C ARG A 55 -4.75 1.19 3.38
N GLU A 56 -5.48 1.02 2.27
CA GLU A 56 -4.97 0.33 1.08
C GLU A 56 -3.73 1.04 0.51
N LEU A 57 -3.77 2.37 0.41
CA LEU A 57 -2.62 3.17 -0.04
C LEU A 57 -1.41 3.03 0.87
N MET A 58 -1.59 3.16 2.18
CA MET A 58 -0.51 3.05 3.17
C MET A 58 0.11 1.64 3.16
N VAL A 59 -0.71 0.59 3.08
CA VAL A 59 -0.21 -0.79 2.95
C VAL A 59 0.60 -0.94 1.68
N ASN A 60 0.06 -0.54 0.52
CA ASN A 60 0.77 -0.68 -0.76
C ASN A 60 2.09 0.10 -0.78
N ALA A 61 2.09 1.31 -0.22
CA ALA A 61 3.26 2.18 -0.13
C ALA A 61 4.38 1.58 0.73
N VAL A 62 4.06 1.09 1.94
CA VAL A 62 5.08 0.53 2.85
C VAL A 62 5.53 -0.85 2.39
N MET A 63 4.63 -1.69 1.87
CA MET A 63 5.05 -2.98 1.31
C MET A 63 5.94 -2.82 0.08
N ALA A 64 5.81 -1.70 -0.64
CA ALA A 64 6.67 -1.38 -1.77
C ALA A 64 8.13 -1.08 -1.36
N THR A 65 8.43 -0.76 -0.09
CA THR A 65 9.81 -0.52 0.36
C THR A 65 10.60 -1.80 0.63
N ASP A 66 9.97 -2.98 0.61
CA ASP A 66 10.74 -4.23 0.53
C ASP A 66 11.35 -4.37 -0.87
N ILE A 67 12.54 -3.81 -1.02
CA ILE A 67 13.33 -3.80 -2.26
C ILE A 67 14.21 -5.04 -2.41
N VAL A 68 14.32 -5.87 -1.36
CA VAL A 68 15.28 -6.99 -1.31
C VAL A 68 14.66 -8.28 -1.86
N ASP A 69 13.33 -8.43 -1.78
CA ASP A 69 12.65 -9.58 -2.36
C ASP A 69 12.60 -9.49 -3.92
N LYS A 70 13.30 -10.44 -4.56
CA LYS A 70 13.39 -10.54 -6.02
C LYS A 70 12.06 -10.88 -6.70
N GLU A 71 11.18 -11.62 -6.03
CA GLU A 71 9.85 -11.94 -6.55
C GLU A 71 8.93 -10.72 -6.49
N LEU A 72 9.01 -9.91 -5.42
CA LEU A 72 8.30 -8.63 -5.34
C LEU A 72 8.73 -7.66 -6.46
N LYS A 73 10.03 -7.64 -6.80
CA LYS A 73 10.54 -6.88 -7.94
C LYS A 73 9.92 -7.32 -9.27
N VAL A 74 9.80 -8.63 -9.52
CA VAL A 74 9.16 -9.16 -10.74
C VAL A 74 7.68 -8.77 -10.79
N LEU A 75 6.97 -8.91 -9.67
CA LEU A 75 5.56 -8.57 -9.57
C LEU A 75 5.32 -7.07 -9.83
N ARG A 76 6.21 -6.20 -9.31
CA ARG A 76 6.17 -4.75 -9.55
C ARG A 76 6.38 -4.39 -11.01
N ASN A 77 7.37 -4.99 -11.67
CA ASN A 77 7.60 -4.78 -13.10
C ASN A 77 6.37 -5.20 -13.93
N GLY A 78 5.73 -6.32 -13.57
CA GLY A 78 4.48 -6.75 -14.20
C GLY A 78 3.32 -5.75 -13.99
N ARG A 79 3.18 -5.19 -12.78
CA ARG A 79 2.18 -4.15 -12.49
C ARG A 79 2.42 -2.89 -13.31
N TRP A 80 3.67 -2.44 -13.41
CA TRP A 80 4.08 -1.30 -14.24
C TRP A 80 3.73 -1.53 -15.71
N ASP A 81 4.13 -2.68 -16.25
CA ASP A 81 3.88 -3.03 -17.63
C ASP A 81 2.38 -3.07 -17.93
N LYS A 82 1.59 -3.70 -17.06
CA LYS A 82 0.13 -3.74 -17.27
C LYS A 82 -0.52 -2.34 -17.10
N ALA A 83 0.08 -1.40 -16.37
CA ALA A 83 -0.48 -0.05 -16.19
C ALA A 83 -0.06 0.94 -17.29
N PHE A 84 1.15 0.80 -17.83
CA PHE A 84 1.72 1.76 -18.78
C PHE A 84 1.93 1.20 -20.19
N LYS A 85 1.85 -0.12 -20.38
CA LYS A 85 2.00 -0.80 -21.69
C LYS A 85 0.73 -1.52 -22.17
N GLY A 86 -0.31 -1.67 -21.33
CA GLY A 86 -1.61 -2.25 -21.72
C GLY A 86 -2.52 -1.25 -22.47
N HIS A 87 -3.45 -1.74 -23.29
CA HIS A 87 -4.40 -0.91 -24.06
C HIS A 87 -5.89 -1.03 -23.65
N ASP A 88 -6.25 -1.92 -22.71
CA ASP A 88 -7.64 -2.27 -22.45
C ASP A 88 -8.08 -2.08 -20.97
N GLU A 89 -8.25 -0.84 -20.51
CA GLU A 89 -8.96 -0.55 -19.25
C GLU A 89 -9.84 0.72 -19.40
N SER A 90 -10.92 0.81 -18.60
CA SER A 90 -11.75 2.03 -18.51
C SER A 90 -10.88 3.21 -18.07
N ALA A 91 -11.20 4.42 -18.55
CA ALA A 91 -10.33 5.59 -18.34
C ALA A 91 -10.06 5.87 -16.85
N ASP A 92 -11.06 5.70 -15.98
CA ASP A 92 -10.95 6.01 -14.55
C ASP A 92 -10.17 4.94 -13.77
N ASP A 93 -10.37 3.66 -14.09
CA ASP A 93 -9.64 2.56 -13.46
C ASP A 93 -8.15 2.62 -13.82
N ALA A 94 -7.85 2.96 -15.09
CA ALA A 94 -6.50 3.16 -15.57
C ALA A 94 -5.79 4.31 -14.83
N VAL A 95 -6.49 5.42 -14.55
CA VAL A 95 -5.91 6.57 -13.83
C VAL A 95 -5.59 6.21 -12.37
N ASN A 96 -6.55 5.63 -11.63
CA ASN A 96 -6.35 5.27 -10.22
C ASN A 96 -5.20 4.26 -10.05
N ARG A 97 -5.11 3.29 -10.97
CA ARG A 97 -4.06 2.28 -10.95
C ARG A 97 -2.68 2.87 -11.28
N LYS A 98 -2.59 3.74 -12.29
CA LYS A 98 -1.34 4.46 -12.63
C LYS A 98 -0.87 5.31 -11.45
N ALA A 99 -1.78 6.05 -10.81
CA ALA A 99 -1.47 6.88 -9.65
C ALA A 99 -0.87 6.05 -8.51
N THR A 100 -1.49 4.91 -8.18
CA THR A 100 -0.99 3.99 -7.14
C THR A 100 0.43 3.50 -7.46
N ILE A 101 0.66 3.06 -8.69
CA ILE A 101 1.98 2.55 -9.11
C ILE A 101 3.05 3.64 -9.10
N VAL A 102 2.70 4.88 -9.50
CA VAL A 102 3.63 6.02 -9.43
C VAL A 102 4.02 6.32 -7.98
N ILE A 103 3.06 6.33 -7.05
CA ILE A 103 3.33 6.56 -5.63
C ILE A 103 4.27 5.47 -5.07
N GLU A 104 4.00 4.19 -5.38
CA GLU A 104 4.87 3.08 -4.97
C GLU A 104 6.33 3.27 -5.45
N HIS A 105 6.53 3.67 -6.70
CA HIS A 105 7.87 3.89 -7.26
C HIS A 105 8.56 5.13 -6.68
N LEU A 106 7.82 6.21 -6.42
CA LEU A 106 8.36 7.42 -5.78
C LEU A 106 8.86 7.14 -4.37
N ILE A 107 8.10 6.38 -3.58
CA ILE A 107 8.46 6.03 -2.20
C ILE A 107 9.71 5.13 -2.20
N GLN A 108 9.80 4.16 -3.10
CA GLN A 108 11.00 3.34 -3.26
C GLN A 108 12.23 4.18 -3.61
N ALA A 109 12.12 5.08 -4.59
CA ALA A 109 13.23 5.93 -4.99
C ALA A 109 13.68 6.84 -3.84
N SER A 110 12.74 7.33 -3.04
CA SER A 110 13.01 8.15 -1.86
C SER A 110 13.71 7.39 -0.73
N ASP A 111 13.47 6.08 -0.59
CA ASP A 111 14.09 5.26 0.47
C ASP A 111 15.57 4.96 0.18
N VAL A 112 15.95 4.91 -1.10
CA VAL A 112 17.32 4.59 -1.54
C VAL A 112 18.17 5.82 -1.90
N SER A 113 17.65 7.04 -1.74
CA SER A 113 18.30 8.27 -2.21
C SER A 113 19.32 8.90 -1.24
N HIS A 114 20.04 8.08 -0.47
CA HIS A 114 21.08 8.55 0.46
C HIS A 114 22.43 8.82 -0.24
#